data_AF-M2PLG0-F1
#
_entry.id   AF-M2PLG0-F1
#
_cell.length_a   1.000
_cell.length_b   1.000
_cell.length_c   1.000
_cell.angle_alpha   90.00
_cell.angle_beta   90.00
_cell.angle_gamma   90.00
#
_symmetry.space_group_name_H-M   'P 1'
#
loop_
_entity.id
_entity.type
_entity.pdbx_description
1 polymer ?
#
loop_
_entity_poly.entity_id
_entity_poly.type
_entity_poly.pdbx_seq_one_letter_code
_entity_poly.pdbx_strand_id
1 'polypeptide(L)'
;MTKKEAFLTGQELDVYPDSEMADEQTHNFDDLWQSIYDIVQLGTYGIVEEDADELNKAIQWLKDTQSITDQYQTLSLDFEVKS
;
A
#
# COMPACT_ATOMS: atom_id res chain seq x y z
N MET A 1 4.86 -7.12 12.61
CA MET A 1 4.02 -7.97 11.75
C MET A 1 4.93 -8.92 10.99
N THR A 2 4.54 -10.18 10.79
CA THR A 2 5.28 -11.10 9.90
C THR A 2 4.94 -10.84 8.43
N LYS A 3 5.78 -11.26 7.48
CA LYS A 3 5.53 -11.10 6.02
C LYS A 3 4.19 -11.71 5.59
N LYS A 4 3.81 -12.84 6.19
CA LYS A 4 2.52 -13.49 5.92
C LYS A 4 1.33 -12.68 6.45
N GLU A 5 1.41 -12.17 7.68
CA GLU A 5 0.36 -11.33 8.25
C GLU A 5 0.22 -10.03 7.45
N ALA A 6 1.34 -9.41 7.08
CA ALA A 6 1.35 -8.21 6.25
C ALA A 6 0.68 -8.44 4.91
N PHE A 7 1.01 -9.54 4.24
CA PHE A 7 0.40 -9.91 2.97
C PHE A 7 -1.13 -10.02 3.08
N LEU A 8 -1.64 -10.75 4.09
CA LEU A 8 -3.08 -10.91 4.29
C LEU A 8 -3.78 -9.59 4.61
N THR A 9 -3.19 -8.79 5.51
CA THR A 9 -3.76 -7.47 5.87
C THR A 9 -3.73 -6.50 4.69
N GLY A 10 -2.69 -6.53 3.85
CA GLY A 10 -2.64 -5.68 2.66
C GLY A 10 -3.74 -6.02 1.66
N GLN A 11 -4.05 -7.31 1.47
CA GLN A 11 -5.15 -7.75 0.61
C GLN A 11 -6.55 -7.38 1.13
N GLU A 12 -6.67 -7.03 2.41
CA GLU A 12 -7.94 -6.61 3.04
C GLU A 12 -8.18 -5.09 2.99
N LEU A 13 -7.17 -4.29 2.59
CA LEU A 13 -7.34 -2.83 2.43
C LEU A 13 -8.18 -2.55 1.18
N ASP A 14 -9.14 -1.62 1.26
CA ASP A 14 -10.05 -1.31 0.14
C ASP A 14 -9.31 -0.69 -1.07
N VAL A 15 -8.21 0.02 -0.80
CA VAL A 15 -7.32 0.58 -1.84
C VAL A 15 -6.55 -0.48 -2.64
N TYR A 16 -6.52 -1.73 -2.19
CA TYR A 16 -5.88 -2.82 -2.90
C TYR A 16 -6.73 -3.35 -4.07
N PRO A 17 -8.03 -3.64 -3.91
CA PRO A 17 -8.97 -3.88 -5.01
C PRO A 17 -8.95 -2.82 -6.12
N ASP A 18 -8.73 -1.55 -5.77
CA ASP A 18 -8.63 -0.46 -6.74
C ASP A 18 -7.25 -0.39 -7.45
N SER A 19 -6.25 -1.12 -6.93
CA SER A 19 -4.93 -1.27 -7.52
C SER A 19 -4.87 -2.40 -8.57
N GLU A 20 -3.87 -2.39 -9.46
CA GLU A 20 -3.75 -3.36 -10.57
C GLU A 20 -3.46 -4.85 -10.16
N MET A 21 -3.54 -5.24 -8.88
CA MET A 21 -3.47 -6.63 -8.38
C MET A 21 -2.27 -7.46 -8.93
N ALA A 22 -1.09 -6.85 -9.03
CA ALA A 22 0.09 -7.50 -9.63
C ALA A 22 0.56 -8.76 -8.87
N ASP A 23 0.32 -8.82 -7.55
CA ASP A 23 0.66 -9.97 -6.71
C ASP A 23 -0.22 -11.20 -6.97
N GLU A 24 -1.38 -11.09 -7.63
CA GLU A 24 -2.19 -12.29 -7.95
C GLU A 24 -1.46 -13.26 -8.90
N GLN A 25 -0.52 -12.75 -9.70
CA GLN A 25 0.25 -13.57 -10.64
C GLN A 25 1.50 -14.19 -10.00
N THR A 26 2.10 -13.50 -9.02
CA THR A 26 3.43 -13.84 -8.48
C THR A 26 3.37 -14.29 -7.01
N HIS A 27 2.30 -13.94 -6.30
CA HIS A 27 2.16 -13.99 -4.85
C HIS A 27 3.33 -13.34 -4.10
N ASN A 28 3.93 -12.31 -4.71
CA ASN A 28 5.05 -11.59 -4.13
C ASN A 28 4.54 -10.42 -3.27
N PHE A 29 5.07 -10.34 -2.05
CA PHE A 29 4.74 -9.27 -1.12
C PHE A 29 5.17 -7.88 -1.61
N ASP A 30 6.30 -7.80 -2.33
CA ASP A 30 6.77 -6.52 -2.86
C ASP A 30 5.81 -5.99 -3.95
N ASP A 31 5.18 -6.88 -4.71
CA ASP A 31 4.22 -6.49 -5.76
C ASP A 31 2.94 -5.91 -5.11
N LEU A 32 2.42 -6.57 -4.07
CA LEU A 32 1.29 -6.07 -3.25
C LEU A 32 1.62 -4.70 -2.62
N TRP A 33 2.82 -4.60 -2.03
CA TRP A 33 3.26 -3.37 -1.37
C TRP A 33 3.32 -2.21 -2.36
N GLN A 34 3.85 -2.45 -3.57
CA GLN A 34 3.93 -1.44 -4.62
C GLN A 34 2.54 -1.02 -5.11
N SER A 35 1.62 -1.97 -5.31
CA SER A 35 0.27 -1.64 -5.77
C SER A 35 -0.48 -0.74 -4.78
N ILE A 36 -0.36 -1.00 -3.48
CA ILE A 36 -0.93 -0.12 -2.44
C ILE A 36 -0.21 1.24 -2.41
N TYR A 37 1.11 1.26 -2.56
CA TYR A 37 1.89 2.50 -2.65
C TYR A 37 1.40 3.39 -3.81
N ASP A 38 1.16 2.81 -4.99
CA ASP A 38 0.73 3.55 -6.18
C ASP A 38 -0.65 4.20 -5.97
N ILE A 39 -1.62 3.46 -5.43
CA ILE A 39 -2.95 4.03 -5.14
C ILE A 39 -2.87 5.11 -4.07
N VAL A 40 -2.11 4.91 -2.99
CA VAL A 40 -1.88 5.94 -1.97
C VAL A 40 -1.26 7.20 -2.58
N GLN A 41 -0.30 7.04 -3.49
CA GLN A 41 0.28 8.18 -4.21
C GLN A 41 -0.77 8.90 -5.06
N LEU A 42 -1.54 8.18 -5.87
CA LEU A 42 -2.57 8.78 -6.71
C LEU A 42 -3.68 9.46 -5.89
N GLY A 43 -4.12 8.84 -4.79
CA GLY A 43 -5.11 9.39 -3.86
C GLY A 43 -4.63 10.64 -3.14
N THR A 44 -3.37 10.66 -2.67
CA THR A 44 -2.79 11.85 -2.01
C THR A 44 -2.64 13.05 -2.96
N TYR A 45 -2.47 12.80 -4.26
CA TYR A 45 -2.49 13.85 -5.29
C TYR A 45 -3.90 14.21 -5.79
N GLY A 46 -4.95 13.56 -5.28
CA GLY A 46 -6.34 13.78 -5.70
C GLY A 46 -6.62 13.33 -7.14
N ILE A 47 -5.85 12.38 -7.66
CA ILE A 47 -6.01 11.81 -9.00
C ILE A 47 -7.09 10.72 -8.98
N VAL A 48 -7.13 9.93 -7.91
CA VAL A 48 -8.18 8.95 -7.62
C VAL A 48 -8.92 9.41 -6.37
N GLU A 49 -10.25 9.32 -6.38
CA GLU A 49 -11.06 9.60 -5.20
C GLU A 49 -11.07 8.36 -4.30
N GLU A 50 -10.46 8.49 -3.12
CA GLU A 50 -10.41 7.45 -2.10
C GLU A 50 -10.89 8.02 -0.76
N ASP A 51 -11.42 7.15 0.09
CA ASP A 51 -11.77 7.55 1.45
C ASP A 51 -10.51 7.94 2.24
N ALA A 52 -10.56 9.09 2.92
CA ALA A 52 -9.40 9.61 3.64
C ALA A 52 -8.98 8.70 4.81
N ASP A 53 -9.90 8.00 5.45
CA ASP A 53 -9.57 7.06 6.52
C ASP A 53 -8.91 5.81 5.95
N GLU A 54 -9.35 5.31 4.79
CA GLU A 54 -8.71 4.19 4.09
C GLU A 54 -7.31 4.55 3.58
N LEU A 55 -7.11 5.73 2.99
CA LEU A 55 -5.78 6.21 2.63
C LEU A 55 -4.84 6.28 3.84
N ASN A 56 -5.33 6.78 4.98
CA ASN A 56 -4.53 6.85 6.21
C ASN A 56 -4.15 5.45 6.73
N LYS A 57 -5.07 4.48 6.69
CA LYS A 57 -4.77 3.08 7.04
C LYS A 57 -3.72 2.48 6.11
N ALA A 58 -3.85 2.70 4.80
CA ALA A 58 -2.90 2.22 3.81
C ALA A 58 -1.51 2.85 3.98
N ILE A 59 -1.42 4.15 4.24
CA ILE A 59 -0.16 4.84 4.54
C ILE A 59 0.50 4.24 5.79
N GLN A 60 -0.26 3.98 6.85
CA GLN A 60 0.28 3.37 8.06
C GLN A 60 0.77 1.95 7.78
N TRP A 61 0.01 1.16 7.01
CA TRP A 61 0.39 -0.18 6.61
C TRP A 61 1.69 -0.18 5.78
N LEU A 62 1.85 0.76 4.83
CA LEU A 62 3.08 0.91 4.05
C LEU A 62 4.29 1.16 4.95
N LYS A 63 4.15 2.05 5.95
CA LYS A 63 5.21 2.36 6.93
C LYS A 63 5.57 1.17 7.81
N ASP A 64 4.56 0.46 8.33
CA ASP A 64 4.75 -0.66 9.24
C ASP A 64 5.40 -1.87 8.56
N THR A 65 5.18 -2.01 7.25
CA THR A 65 5.63 -3.17 6.47
C THR A 65 6.83 -2.88 5.56
N GLN A 66 7.25 -1.62 5.42
CA GLN A 66 8.39 -1.25 4.58
C GLN A 66 9.66 -2.05 4.88
N SER A 67 9.96 -2.25 6.16
CA SER A 67 11.18 -2.95 6.61
C SER A 67 11.27 -4.42 6.22
N ILE A 68 10.14 -5.03 5.83
CA ILE A 68 10.06 -6.45 5.45
C ILE A 68 9.89 -6.64 3.92
N THR A 69 9.88 -5.54 3.16
CA THR A 69 10.02 -5.57 1.70
C THR A 69 11.46 -5.92 1.32
N ASP A 70 11.68 -6.51 0.15
CA ASP A 70 13.03 -6.74 -0.36
C ASP A 70 13.52 -5.54 -1.18
N GLN A 71 12.62 -4.85 -1.88
CA GLN A 71 12.94 -3.76 -2.82
C GLN A 71 12.76 -2.33 -2.28
N TYR A 72 11.92 -2.12 -1.27
CA TYR A 72 11.43 -0.76 -0.92
C TYR A 72 11.85 -0.26 0.46
N GLN A 73 12.80 -0.94 1.12
CA GLN A 73 13.24 -0.61 2.49
C GLN A 73 13.75 0.83 2.65
N THR A 74 14.22 1.47 1.57
CA THR A 74 14.76 2.84 1.58
C THR A 74 13.89 3.83 0.81
N LEU A 75 12.70 3.43 0.37
CA LEU A 75 11.80 4.32 -0.36
C LEU A 75 11.28 5.44 0.57
N SER A 76 11.18 6.67 0.07
CA SER A 76 10.58 7.75 0.87
C SER A 76 9.06 7.64 0.84
N LEU A 77 8.44 7.69 2.01
CA LEU A 77 6.98 7.64 2.19
C LEU A 77 6.46 9.02 2.62
N ASP A 78 6.56 10.00 1.72
CA ASP A 78 6.17 11.39 1.95
C ASP A 78 4.70 11.64 1.57
N PHE A 79 3.79 10.88 2.19
CA PHE A 79 2.36 10.98 1.96
C PHE A 79 1.67 11.85 3.02
N GLU A 80 0.93 12.86 2.56
CA GLU A 80 0.04 13.69 3.38
C GLU A 80 -1.37 13.70 2.77
N VAL A 81 -2.33 13.07 3.43
CA VAL A 81 -3.74 13.13 3.03
C VAL A 81 -4.28 14.52 3.40
N LYS A 82 -4.65 15.31 2.40
CA LYS A 82 -5.26 16.62 2.64
C LYS A 82 -6.71 16.41 3.09
N SER A 83 -7.02 16.93 4.27
CA SER A 83 -8.39 16.98 4.84
C SER A 83 -9.19 18.16 4.32
#